data_AF-A0A972JYU3-F1
#
_entry.id   AF-A0A972JYU3-F1
#
_cell.length_a   1.000
_cell.length_b   1.000
_cell.length_c   1.000
_cell.angle_alpha   90.00
_cell.angle_beta   90.00
_cell.angle_gamma   90.00
#
_symmetry.space_group_name_H-M   'P 1'
#
loop_
_entity.id
_entity.type
_entity.pdbx_description
1 polymer ?
#
loop_
_entity_poly.entity_id
_entity_poly.type
_entity_poly.pdbx_seq_one_letter_code
_entity_poly.pdbx_strand_id
1 'polypeptide(L)'
;MSLNKWLQKVPLLLFVLVLTSCGSDSKSSQSSQNGGYKDTKTMVLDILKTEDGQKAIIAAQTKAAASSDGQIKLLSTGDSQHIQLAVKDVLTDTSNNKFLQNVITDPKFAGQFAKAIQKDIKQLQKDLMKDPEYQTTMISTLNNPDFEKMLLDTMKSPQYRQQTKTVIQESMQSPLFRLELMNIMKKVLEEESQPKAKSQGGGGESKSKSGGKSDTSGEKKQGQ
;
A
#
# COMPACT_ATOMS: atom_id res chain seq x y z
N MET A 1 41.22 -85.92 -48.05
CA MET A 1 41.22 -84.66 -47.27
C MET A 1 40.13 -83.71 -47.78
N SER A 2 38.87 -83.88 -47.34
CA SER A 2 37.83 -82.87 -47.60
C SER A 2 36.69 -82.85 -46.58
N LEU A 3 36.60 -83.81 -45.65
CA LEU A 3 35.51 -83.86 -44.67
C LEU A 3 35.63 -82.84 -43.52
N ASN A 4 36.83 -82.37 -43.17
CA ASN A 4 37.03 -81.49 -42.01
C ASN A 4 36.72 -80.00 -42.30
N LYS A 5 36.58 -79.61 -43.57
CA LYS A 5 36.26 -78.22 -43.97
C LYS A 5 34.76 -77.92 -43.91
N TRP A 6 33.92 -78.96 -43.89
CA TRP A 6 32.46 -78.82 -43.83
C TRP A 6 31.95 -78.72 -42.38
N LEU A 7 32.56 -79.44 -41.44
CA LEU A 7 32.24 -79.33 -40.00
C LEU A 7 32.54 -77.95 -39.40
N GLN A 8 33.52 -77.21 -39.95
CA GLN A 8 33.90 -75.89 -39.45
C GLN A 8 32.92 -74.78 -39.88
N LYS A 9 32.04 -75.02 -40.88
CA LYS A 9 31.07 -74.03 -41.38
C LYS A 9 29.66 -74.17 -40.76
N VAL A 10 29.41 -75.23 -39.99
CA VAL A 10 28.16 -75.45 -39.25
C VAL A 10 27.92 -74.44 -38.12
N PRO A 11 28.91 -74.07 -37.27
CA PRO A 11 28.66 -73.11 -36.18
C PRO A 11 28.45 -71.66 -36.67
N LEU A 12 28.98 -71.29 -37.84
CA LEU A 12 28.80 -69.95 -38.41
C LEU A 12 27.39 -69.72 -39.00
N LEU A 13 26.77 -70.79 -39.54
CA LEU A 13 25.40 -70.73 -40.06
C LEU A 13 24.36 -70.66 -38.92
N LEU A 14 24.66 -71.29 -37.79
CA LEU A 14 23.77 -71.37 -36.63
C LEU A 14 23.71 -70.03 -35.85
N PHE A 15 24.76 -69.20 -35.93
CA PHE A 15 24.80 -67.88 -35.29
C PHE A 15 23.99 -66.81 -36.04
N VAL A 16 23.81 -66.96 -37.37
CA VAL A 16 23.00 -66.03 -38.19
C VAL A 16 21.50 -66.25 -37.98
N LEU A 17 21.06 -67.47 -37.66
CA LEU A 17 19.65 -67.81 -37.40
C LEU A 17 19.12 -67.25 -36.07
N VAL A 18 19.99 -66.98 -35.09
CA VAL A 18 19.58 -66.43 -33.77
C VAL A 18 19.35 -64.91 -33.83
N LEU A 19 19.98 -64.20 -34.77
CA LEU A 19 19.84 -62.74 -34.91
C LEU A 19 18.59 -62.30 -35.70
N THR A 20 17.91 -63.23 -36.40
CA THR A 20 16.67 -62.92 -37.15
C THR A 20 15.40 -63.30 -36.40
N SER A 21 15.49 -63.76 -35.15
CA SER A 21 14.35 -64.29 -34.39
C SER A 21 13.86 -63.38 -33.25
N CYS A 22 14.28 -62.12 -33.20
CA CYS A 22 13.69 -61.12 -32.30
C CYS A 22 13.13 -59.95 -33.13
N GLY A 23 11.98 -60.17 -33.75
CA GLY A 23 11.33 -59.16 -34.60
C GLY A 23 10.17 -59.74 -35.43
N SER A 24 9.15 -60.28 -34.76
CA SER A 24 7.86 -60.54 -35.40
C SER A 24 7.10 -59.22 -35.51
N ASP A 25 7.32 -58.50 -36.61
CA ASP A 25 6.40 -57.49 -37.10
C ASP A 25 5.28 -58.21 -37.88
N SER A 26 4.08 -58.17 -37.33
CA SER A 26 2.86 -58.52 -38.03
C SER A 26 2.01 -57.27 -38.14
N LYS A 27 1.84 -56.84 -39.39
CA LYS A 27 0.82 -55.93 -39.93
C LYS A 27 1.14 -54.43 -39.92
N SER A 28 1.48 -54.00 -41.13
CA SER A 28 0.91 -52.84 -41.84
C SER A 28 1.16 -51.47 -41.22
N SER A 29 2.07 -50.72 -41.80
CA SER A 29 1.73 -49.86 -42.95
C SER A 29 2.90 -48.95 -43.31
N GLN A 30 2.96 -48.70 -44.60
CA GLN A 30 3.96 -47.97 -45.35
C GLN A 30 3.84 -46.45 -45.10
N SER A 31 5.00 -45.79 -45.17
CA SER A 31 5.25 -44.36 -45.48
C SER A 31 5.52 -43.36 -44.33
N SER A 32 6.56 -42.54 -44.56
CA SER A 32 6.78 -41.18 -44.03
C SER A 32 7.57 -41.00 -42.73
N GLN A 33 8.80 -41.49 -42.73
CA GLN A 33 9.83 -41.24 -41.71
C GLN A 33 10.50 -39.85 -41.89
N ASN A 34 9.76 -38.76 -41.64
CA ASN A 34 10.35 -37.45 -41.25
C ASN A 34 9.31 -36.41 -40.75
N GLY A 35 8.00 -36.63 -40.94
CA GLY A 35 6.95 -35.73 -40.46
C GLY A 35 6.47 -36.01 -39.03
N GLY A 36 6.51 -37.29 -38.62
CA GLY A 36 5.96 -37.72 -37.34
C GLY A 36 6.65 -37.14 -36.10
N TYR A 37 7.98 -36.91 -36.12
CA TYR A 37 8.67 -36.39 -34.93
C TYR A 37 8.26 -34.96 -34.59
N LYS A 38 8.02 -34.12 -35.61
CA LYS A 38 7.59 -32.73 -35.40
C LYS A 38 6.13 -32.66 -34.94
N ASP A 39 5.28 -33.53 -35.49
CA ASP A 39 3.87 -33.62 -35.10
C ASP A 39 3.70 -34.24 -33.71
N THR A 40 4.42 -35.32 -33.40
CA THR A 40 4.45 -35.92 -32.05
C THR A 40 5.05 -34.95 -31.04
N LYS A 41 6.11 -34.20 -31.38
CA LYS A 41 6.66 -33.18 -30.49
C LYS A 41 5.65 -32.07 -30.19
N THR A 42 4.93 -31.60 -31.20
CA THR A 42 3.91 -30.56 -31.03
C THR A 42 2.76 -31.07 -30.18
N MET A 43 2.31 -32.31 -30.42
CA MET A 43 1.29 -32.97 -29.62
C MET A 43 1.71 -33.12 -28.15
N VAL A 44 2.95 -33.52 -27.88
CA VAL A 44 3.48 -33.61 -26.49
C VAL A 44 3.60 -32.22 -25.87
N LEU A 45 3.99 -31.20 -26.62
CA LEU A 45 4.06 -29.83 -26.13
C LEU A 45 2.67 -29.30 -25.73
N ASP A 46 1.66 -29.64 -26.50
CA ASP A 46 0.27 -29.25 -26.23
C ASP A 46 -0.32 -30.01 -25.03
N ILE A 47 0.07 -31.28 -24.83
CA ILE A 47 -0.26 -32.07 -23.62
C ILE A 47 0.40 -31.46 -22.37
N LEU A 48 1.64 -30.99 -22.46
CA LEU A 48 2.32 -30.34 -21.33
C LEU A 48 1.75 -28.96 -21.01
N LYS A 49 1.23 -28.25 -22.02
CA LYS A 49 0.60 -26.94 -21.84
C LYS A 49 -0.85 -27.01 -21.34
N THR A 50 -1.53 -28.14 -21.53
CA THR A 50 -2.92 -28.31 -21.07
C THR A 50 -3.00 -28.35 -19.55
N GLU A 51 -4.15 -27.94 -19.02
CA GLU A 51 -4.39 -27.88 -17.57
C GLU A 51 -4.20 -29.24 -16.88
N ASP A 52 -4.52 -30.32 -17.59
CA ASP A 52 -4.32 -31.69 -17.10
C ASP A 52 -2.84 -32.08 -17.03
N GLY A 53 -2.02 -31.62 -17.98
CA GLY A 53 -0.56 -31.79 -17.95
C GLY A 53 0.07 -31.05 -16.77
N GLN A 54 -0.36 -29.79 -16.52
CA GLN A 54 0.08 -29.02 -15.37
C GLN A 54 -0.37 -29.65 -14.05
N LYS A 55 -1.64 -30.08 -13.95
CA LYS A 55 -2.17 -30.80 -12.78
C LYS A 55 -1.45 -32.12 -12.54
N ALA A 56 -1.10 -32.87 -13.58
CA ALA A 56 -0.36 -34.12 -13.48
C ALA A 56 1.07 -33.89 -12.96
N ILE A 57 1.76 -32.83 -13.42
CA ILE A 57 3.08 -32.45 -12.91
C ILE A 57 2.99 -32.02 -11.44
N ILE A 58 2.01 -31.18 -11.07
CA ILE A 58 1.81 -30.74 -9.69
C ILE A 58 1.44 -31.94 -8.79
N ALA A 59 0.59 -32.87 -9.26
CA ALA A 59 0.23 -34.07 -8.53
C ALA A 59 1.42 -35.03 -8.37
N ALA A 60 2.24 -35.18 -9.40
CA ALA A 60 3.47 -35.96 -9.34
C ALA A 60 4.49 -35.32 -8.38
N GLN A 61 4.65 -33.99 -8.42
CA GLN A 61 5.53 -33.24 -7.53
C GLN A 61 5.05 -33.29 -6.07
N THR A 62 3.74 -33.18 -5.83
CA THR A 62 3.14 -33.27 -4.50
C THR A 62 3.26 -34.69 -3.93
N LYS A 63 3.08 -35.72 -4.77
CA LYS A 63 3.35 -37.11 -4.39
C LYS A 63 4.84 -37.36 -4.13
N ALA A 64 5.72 -36.78 -4.94
CA ALA A 64 7.17 -36.87 -4.74
C ALA A 64 7.65 -36.08 -3.50
N ALA A 65 6.98 -35.00 -3.11
CA ALA A 65 7.25 -34.28 -1.86
C ALA A 65 6.71 -35.01 -0.62
N ALA A 66 5.64 -35.79 -0.77
CA ALA A 66 5.10 -36.66 0.27
C ALA A 66 5.89 -37.97 0.44
N SER A 67 6.61 -38.40 -0.59
CA SER A 67 7.53 -39.53 -0.56
C SER A 67 8.95 -39.03 -0.25
N SER A 68 9.36 -39.18 1.00
CA SER A 68 10.69 -38.84 1.51
C SER A 68 11.82 -39.76 0.98
N ASP A 69 11.86 -40.04 -0.33
CA ASP A 69 12.86 -40.95 -0.90
C ASP A 69 13.52 -40.36 -2.16
N GLY A 70 14.67 -39.72 -1.91
CA GLY A 70 15.83 -39.70 -2.80
C GLY A 70 15.83 -38.77 -4.02
N GLN A 71 14.73 -38.58 -4.74
CA GLN A 71 14.83 -38.05 -6.12
C GLN A 71 14.83 -36.52 -6.27
N ILE A 72 14.31 -35.76 -5.30
CA ILE A 72 14.42 -34.28 -5.27
C ILE A 72 15.82 -33.84 -4.78
N LYS A 73 16.60 -34.72 -4.15
CA LYS A 73 17.92 -34.34 -3.60
C LYS A 73 18.96 -34.10 -4.70
N LEU A 74 18.82 -34.75 -5.86
CA LEU A 74 19.75 -34.58 -6.98
C LEU A 74 19.58 -33.24 -7.71
N LEU A 75 18.37 -32.69 -7.73
CA LEU A 75 18.11 -31.33 -8.23
C LEU A 75 18.45 -30.27 -7.16
N SER A 76 18.57 -30.61 -5.89
CA SER A 76 18.81 -29.63 -4.84
C SER A 76 20.29 -29.23 -4.65
N THR A 77 21.26 -30.02 -5.14
CA THR A 77 22.68 -29.83 -4.77
C THR A 77 23.53 -29.06 -5.80
N GLY A 78 23.14 -29.02 -7.08
CA GLY A 78 23.79 -28.19 -8.12
C GLY A 78 22.97 -26.97 -8.55
N ASP A 79 21.70 -26.92 -8.17
CA ASP A 79 20.71 -25.97 -8.69
C ASP A 79 20.43 -24.83 -7.69
N SER A 80 21.06 -24.81 -6.52
CA SER A 80 20.84 -23.75 -5.52
C SER A 80 21.20 -22.35 -6.06
N GLN A 81 22.26 -22.24 -6.87
CA GLN A 81 22.62 -20.97 -7.53
C GLN A 81 21.61 -20.60 -8.62
N HIS A 82 21.12 -21.56 -9.40
CA HIS A 82 20.10 -21.31 -10.42
C HIS A 82 18.74 -20.97 -9.79
N ILE A 83 18.38 -21.60 -8.67
CA ILE A 83 17.20 -21.26 -7.87
C ILE A 83 17.36 -19.86 -7.26
N GLN A 84 18.52 -19.50 -6.72
CA GLN A 84 18.78 -18.14 -6.22
C GLN A 84 18.72 -17.09 -7.34
N LEU A 85 19.24 -17.39 -8.52
CA LEU A 85 19.16 -16.51 -9.69
C LEU A 85 17.71 -16.37 -10.17
N ALA A 86 16.96 -17.47 -10.28
CA ALA A 86 15.55 -17.43 -10.65
C ALA A 86 14.71 -16.66 -9.62
N VAL A 87 14.97 -16.84 -8.32
CA VAL A 87 14.31 -16.08 -7.26
C VAL A 87 14.69 -14.60 -7.34
N LYS A 88 15.98 -14.28 -7.56
CA LYS A 88 16.43 -12.91 -7.75
C LYS A 88 15.76 -12.28 -8.97
N ASP A 89 15.70 -12.97 -10.09
CA ASP A 89 15.09 -12.49 -11.33
C ASP A 89 13.59 -12.24 -11.09
N VAL A 90 12.87 -13.17 -10.46
CA VAL A 90 11.44 -12.97 -10.12
C VAL A 90 11.23 -11.81 -9.14
N LEU A 91 12.12 -11.62 -8.17
CA LEU A 91 12.01 -10.55 -7.16
C LEU A 91 12.48 -9.18 -7.67
N THR A 92 13.34 -9.14 -8.69
CA THR A 92 13.91 -7.90 -9.25
C THR A 92 13.31 -7.51 -10.60
N ASP A 93 12.54 -8.40 -11.23
CA ASP A 93 11.83 -8.12 -12.47
C ASP A 93 10.74 -7.05 -12.25
N THR A 94 11.08 -5.83 -12.65
CA THR A 94 10.18 -4.67 -12.63
C THR A 94 8.92 -4.86 -13.46
N SER A 95 8.90 -5.78 -14.43
CA SER A 95 7.74 -6.07 -15.28
C SER A 95 6.72 -7.02 -14.63
N ASN A 96 7.15 -7.88 -13.70
CA ASN A 96 6.32 -8.90 -13.03
C ASN A 96 5.94 -8.58 -11.57
N ASN A 97 6.03 -7.31 -11.16
CA ASN A 97 5.58 -6.82 -9.85
C ASN A 97 4.13 -7.18 -9.49
N LYS A 98 3.30 -7.61 -10.45
CA LYS A 98 1.93 -8.09 -10.20
C LYS A 98 1.90 -9.28 -9.23
N PHE A 99 2.88 -10.17 -9.29
CA PHE A 99 2.96 -11.29 -8.34
C PHE A 99 3.18 -10.80 -6.91
N LEU A 100 4.18 -9.92 -6.71
CA LEU A 100 4.46 -9.34 -5.39
C LEU A 100 3.30 -8.48 -4.88
N GLN A 101 2.65 -7.71 -5.75
CA GLN A 101 1.43 -6.95 -5.41
C GLN A 101 0.29 -7.87 -4.97
N ASN A 102 0.04 -8.98 -5.68
CA ASN A 102 -1.00 -9.92 -5.29
C ASN A 102 -0.66 -10.63 -3.96
N VAL A 103 0.60 -11.02 -3.77
CA VAL A 103 1.05 -11.71 -2.56
C VAL A 103 1.04 -10.77 -1.35
N ILE A 104 1.46 -9.51 -1.50
CA ILE A 104 1.45 -8.54 -0.38
C ILE A 104 0.03 -8.11 0.01
N THR A 105 -0.95 -8.24 -0.89
CA THR A 105 -2.37 -7.98 -0.58
C THR A 105 -3.07 -9.15 0.13
N ASP A 106 -2.48 -10.37 0.13
CA ASP A 106 -3.05 -11.48 0.89
C ASP A 106 -2.91 -11.22 2.40
N PRO A 107 -4.00 -11.13 3.18
CA PRO A 107 -3.96 -10.84 4.61
C PRO A 107 -3.13 -11.85 5.43
N LYS A 108 -3.02 -13.11 4.99
CA LYS A 108 -2.21 -14.11 5.71
C LYS A 108 -0.73 -13.83 5.53
N PHE A 109 -0.31 -13.54 4.30
CA PHE A 109 1.06 -13.15 3.99
C PHE A 109 1.38 -11.78 4.61
N ALA A 110 0.54 -10.77 4.38
CA ALA A 110 0.68 -9.43 4.92
C ALA A 110 0.78 -9.44 6.46
N GLY A 111 0.00 -10.28 7.14
CA GLY A 111 0.06 -10.39 8.59
C GLY A 111 1.37 -10.98 9.10
N GLN A 112 1.90 -12.01 8.46
CA GLN A 112 3.19 -12.59 8.84
C GLN A 112 4.36 -11.68 8.45
N PHE A 113 4.29 -11.06 7.28
CA PHE A 113 5.26 -10.09 6.81
C PHE A 113 5.31 -8.87 7.74
N ALA A 114 4.16 -8.30 8.10
CA ALA A 114 4.05 -7.19 9.04
C ALA A 114 4.62 -7.55 10.42
N LYS A 115 4.41 -8.78 10.91
CA LYS A 115 5.02 -9.25 12.17
C LYS A 115 6.53 -9.35 12.08
N ALA A 116 7.07 -9.87 10.98
CA ALA A 116 8.50 -10.03 10.78
C ALA A 116 9.23 -8.67 10.73
N ILE A 117 8.65 -7.69 10.03
CA ILE A 117 9.25 -6.35 9.87
C ILE A 117 8.84 -5.37 10.98
N GLN A 118 7.95 -5.76 11.89
CA GLN A 118 7.37 -4.85 12.88
C GLN A 118 8.43 -4.13 13.72
N LYS A 119 9.47 -4.85 14.13
CA LYS A 119 10.56 -4.32 14.95
C LYS A 119 11.35 -3.27 14.17
N ASP A 120 11.68 -3.57 12.91
CA ASP A 120 12.47 -2.69 12.06
C ASP A 120 11.66 -1.46 11.63
N ILE A 121 10.36 -1.62 11.34
CA ILE A 121 9.46 -0.46 11.09
C ILE A 121 9.37 0.43 12.33
N LYS A 122 9.22 -0.14 13.54
CA LYS A 122 9.19 0.66 14.77
C LYS A 122 10.49 1.42 14.98
N GLN A 123 11.63 0.80 14.66
CA GLN A 123 12.93 1.45 14.78
C GLN A 123 13.08 2.56 13.73
N LEU A 124 12.78 2.26 12.47
CA LEU A 124 12.77 3.22 11.37
C LEU A 124 11.88 4.42 11.68
N GLN A 125 10.65 4.20 12.18
CA GLN A 125 9.74 5.28 12.51
C GLN A 125 10.26 6.15 13.67
N LYS A 126 10.92 5.55 14.68
CA LYS A 126 11.56 6.31 15.76
C LYS A 126 12.75 7.13 15.27
N ASP A 127 13.51 6.61 14.32
CA ASP A 127 14.67 7.31 13.78
C ASP A 127 14.24 8.42 12.81
N LEU A 128 13.20 8.19 11.98
CA LEU A 128 12.55 9.23 11.17
C LEU A 128 11.97 10.34 12.04
N MET A 129 11.36 10.03 13.19
CA MET A 129 10.88 11.07 14.12
C MET A 129 12.00 11.99 14.63
N LYS A 130 13.27 11.56 14.63
CA LYS A 130 14.42 12.39 15.02
C LYS A 130 15.02 13.17 13.84
N ASP A 131 14.63 12.83 12.62
CA ASP A 131 15.12 13.47 11.41
C ASP A 131 14.45 14.84 11.21
N PRO A 132 15.22 15.93 11.02
CA PRO A 132 14.66 17.27 10.80
C PRO A 132 13.79 17.38 9.54
N GLU A 133 14.07 16.63 8.47
CA GLU A 133 13.25 16.69 7.24
C GLU A 133 11.87 16.05 7.44
N TYR A 134 11.84 14.92 8.15
CA TYR A 134 10.60 14.24 8.51
C TYR A 134 9.78 15.05 9.51
N GLN A 135 10.43 15.68 10.50
CA GLN A 135 9.75 16.59 11.43
C GLN A 135 9.11 17.77 10.72
N THR A 136 9.83 18.39 9.77
CA THR A 136 9.31 19.52 8.99
C THR A 136 8.08 19.09 8.20
N THR A 137 8.16 17.96 7.50
CA THR A 137 7.05 17.41 6.72
C THR A 137 5.86 17.04 7.61
N MET A 138 6.12 16.48 8.80
CA MET A 138 5.09 16.16 9.78
C MET A 138 4.40 17.43 10.29
N ILE A 139 5.14 18.48 10.63
CA ILE A 139 4.57 19.76 11.06
C ILE A 139 3.74 20.39 9.94
N SER A 140 4.23 20.37 8.70
CA SER A 140 3.46 20.83 7.54
C SER A 140 2.16 20.04 7.35
N THR A 141 2.18 18.73 7.63
CA THR A 141 0.98 17.88 7.57
C THR A 141 0.00 18.19 8.72
N LEU A 142 0.53 18.53 9.90
CA LEU A 142 -0.26 18.94 11.06
C LEU A 142 -0.90 20.33 10.89
N ASN A 143 -0.40 21.18 10.01
CA ASN A 143 -1.01 22.49 9.69
C ASN A 143 -2.27 22.37 8.80
N ASN A 144 -3.02 21.28 8.90
CA ASN A 144 -4.27 21.11 8.20
C ASN A 144 -5.44 21.75 8.99
N PRO A 145 -6.53 22.16 8.32
CA PRO A 145 -7.65 22.85 8.98
C PRO A 145 -8.38 21.99 10.01
N ASP A 146 -8.28 20.66 9.93
CA ASP A 146 -8.93 19.75 10.89
C ASP A 146 -8.15 19.64 12.20
N PHE A 147 -6.82 19.66 12.14
CA PHE A 147 -5.97 19.76 13.31
C PHE A 147 -6.11 21.14 13.97
N GLU A 148 -6.24 22.21 13.18
CA GLU A 148 -6.53 23.54 13.72
C GLU A 148 -7.86 23.56 14.51
N LYS A 149 -8.93 22.96 13.98
CA LYS A 149 -10.20 22.82 14.72
C LYS A 149 -10.01 22.03 16.01
N MET A 150 -9.32 20.89 15.96
CA MET A 150 -9.02 20.08 17.14
C MET A 150 -8.24 20.88 18.19
N LEU A 151 -7.28 21.71 17.76
CA LEU A 151 -6.50 22.57 18.64
C LEU A 151 -7.37 23.69 19.25
N LEU A 152 -8.22 24.34 18.46
CA LEU A 152 -9.18 25.35 18.94
C LEU A 152 -10.16 24.77 19.95
N ASP A 153 -10.66 23.56 19.72
CA ASP A 153 -11.55 22.87 20.65
C ASP A 153 -10.83 22.47 21.94
N THR A 154 -9.57 22.06 21.84
CA THR A 154 -8.70 21.81 23.00
C THR A 154 -8.48 23.10 23.81
N MET A 155 -8.26 24.24 23.17
CA MET A 155 -8.15 25.53 23.86
C MET A 155 -9.48 25.99 24.49
N LYS A 156 -10.62 25.60 23.93
CA LYS A 156 -11.93 25.87 24.54
C LYS A 156 -12.25 24.95 25.70
N SER A 157 -11.48 23.88 25.90
CA SER A 157 -11.71 22.91 26.98
C SER A 157 -11.67 23.57 28.37
N PRO A 158 -12.44 23.06 29.35
CA PRO A 158 -12.44 23.60 30.71
C PRO A 158 -11.05 23.61 31.36
N GLN A 159 -10.22 22.61 31.06
CA GLN A 159 -8.86 22.50 31.59
C GLN A 159 -7.96 23.64 31.09
N TYR A 160 -8.00 23.92 29.78
CA TYR A 160 -7.25 25.03 29.21
C TYR A 160 -7.78 26.37 29.70
N ARG A 161 -9.11 26.54 29.82
CA ARG A 161 -9.70 27.76 30.39
C ARG A 161 -9.25 28.04 31.82
N GLN A 162 -9.09 27.00 32.65
CA GLN A 162 -8.61 27.18 34.03
C GLN A 162 -7.14 27.63 34.06
N GLN A 163 -6.29 27.05 33.20
CA GLN A 163 -4.91 27.49 33.03
C GLN A 163 -4.86 28.94 32.54
N THR A 164 -5.60 29.27 31.48
CA THR A 164 -5.72 30.62 30.95
C THR A 164 -6.22 31.62 31.99
N LYS A 165 -7.20 31.24 32.82
CA LYS A 165 -7.68 32.09 33.92
C LYS A 165 -6.57 32.39 34.93
N THR A 166 -5.77 31.38 35.27
CA THR A 166 -4.63 31.53 36.20
C THR A 166 -3.57 32.45 35.60
N VAL A 167 -3.19 32.23 34.34
CA VAL A 167 -2.24 33.09 33.61
C VAL A 167 -2.74 34.54 33.52
N ILE A 168 -4.04 34.75 33.26
CA ILE A 168 -4.65 36.09 33.26
C ILE A 168 -4.58 36.72 34.65
N GLN A 169 -4.89 35.97 35.71
CA GLN A 169 -4.81 36.46 37.08
C GLN A 169 -3.38 36.88 37.47
N GLU A 170 -2.38 36.07 37.11
CA GLU A 170 -0.97 36.38 37.32
C GLU A 170 -0.54 37.59 36.49
N SER A 171 -0.98 37.68 35.23
CA SER A 171 -0.68 38.81 34.35
C SER A 171 -1.25 40.12 34.91
N MET A 172 -2.46 40.10 35.47
CA MET A 172 -3.06 41.27 36.15
C MET A 172 -2.33 41.67 37.44
N GLN A 173 -1.58 40.76 38.04
CA GLN A 173 -0.74 41.06 39.20
C GLN A 173 0.61 41.66 38.79
N SER A 174 1.00 41.56 37.51
CA SER A 174 2.21 42.17 36.99
C SER A 174 2.19 43.69 37.18
N PRO A 175 3.25 44.30 37.74
CA PRO A 175 3.35 45.74 37.91
C PRO A 175 3.19 46.51 36.60
N LEU A 176 3.66 45.96 35.48
CA LEU A 176 3.59 46.57 34.16
C LEU A 176 2.12 46.67 33.70
N PHE A 177 1.37 45.58 33.86
CA PHE A 177 -0.05 45.55 33.50
C PHE A 177 -0.89 46.46 34.39
N ARG A 178 -0.56 46.53 35.69
CA ARG A 178 -1.24 47.46 36.62
C ARG A 178 -1.00 48.91 36.26
N LEU A 179 0.23 49.28 35.87
CA LEU A 179 0.55 50.64 35.43
C LEU A 179 -0.22 51.02 34.16
N GLU A 180 -0.29 50.12 33.18
CA GLU A 180 -1.11 50.32 31.98
C GLU A 180 -2.59 50.46 32.33
N LEU A 181 -3.11 49.62 33.21
CA LEU A 181 -4.51 49.69 33.64
C LEU A 181 -4.81 51.02 34.35
N MET A 182 -3.89 51.51 35.20
CA MET A 182 -4.02 52.82 35.84
C MET A 182 -3.93 53.97 34.84
N ASN A 183 -3.07 53.88 33.82
CA ASN A 183 -2.99 54.88 32.75
C ASN A 183 -4.28 54.91 31.90
N ILE A 184 -4.85 53.75 31.60
CA ILE A 184 -6.15 53.65 30.91
C ILE A 184 -7.25 54.25 31.79
N MET A 185 -7.31 53.92 33.08
CA MET A 185 -8.31 54.50 33.98
C MET A 185 -8.18 56.02 34.10
N LYS A 186 -6.95 56.55 34.16
CA LYS A 186 -6.71 58.01 34.14
C LYS A 186 -7.23 58.63 32.85
N LYS A 187 -6.93 58.03 31.70
CA LYS A 187 -7.39 58.52 30.40
C LYS A 187 -8.91 58.50 30.26
N VAL A 188 -9.57 57.42 30.67
CA VAL A 188 -11.05 57.33 30.70
C VAL A 188 -11.63 58.38 31.63
N LEU A 189 -11.02 58.59 32.81
CA LEU A 189 -11.47 59.62 33.74
C LEU A 189 -11.24 61.03 33.18
N GLU A 190 -10.14 61.29 32.47
CA GLU A 190 -9.90 62.56 31.77
C GLU A 190 -10.89 62.78 30.63
N GLU A 191 -11.25 61.75 29.87
CA GLU A 191 -12.25 61.82 28.79
C GLU A 191 -13.68 62.03 29.34
N GLU A 192 -14.03 61.41 30.47
CA GLU A 192 -15.35 61.57 31.13
C GLU A 192 -15.43 62.83 32.03
N SER A 193 -14.29 63.31 32.55
CA SER A 193 -14.21 64.53 33.38
C SER A 193 -14.00 65.80 32.57
N GLN A 194 -13.69 65.71 31.27
CA GLN A 194 -13.85 66.84 30.37
C GLN A 194 -15.35 67.09 30.16
N PRO A 195 -15.90 68.19 30.69
CA PRO A 195 -17.28 68.51 30.42
C PRO A 195 -17.43 68.72 28.90
N LYS A 196 -18.41 68.06 28.29
CA LYS A 196 -18.99 68.50 27.02
C LYS A 196 -19.57 69.91 27.22
N ALA A 197 -18.72 70.93 27.23
CA ALA A 197 -19.08 72.31 27.45
C ALA A 197 -18.70 73.13 26.21
N LYS A 198 -19.65 73.14 25.25
CA LYS A 198 -20.24 74.30 24.58
C LYS A 198 -20.41 74.09 23.07
N SER A 199 -21.64 73.77 22.70
CA SER A 199 -22.32 74.53 21.66
C SER A 199 -23.81 74.60 21.99
N GLN A 200 -24.18 75.54 22.87
CA GLN A 200 -25.52 76.10 22.85
C GLN A 200 -25.51 77.58 23.26
N GLY A 201 -26.04 78.41 22.36
CA GLY A 201 -26.44 79.82 22.56
C GLY A 201 -25.77 80.77 21.56
N GLY A 202 -26.44 81.38 20.57
CA GLY A 202 -27.84 81.38 20.18
C GLY A 202 -28.11 82.39 19.04
N GLY A 203 -29.31 82.30 18.43
CA GLY A 203 -30.00 83.40 17.75
C GLY A 203 -29.99 83.40 16.21
N GLY A 204 -31.17 83.24 15.59
CA GLY A 204 -31.41 83.67 14.20
C GLY A 204 -32.29 82.78 13.32
N GLU A 205 -33.57 82.65 13.67
CA GLU A 205 -34.76 82.71 12.78
C GLU A 205 -34.67 82.22 11.32
N SER A 206 -35.48 81.21 10.94
CA SER A 206 -36.51 81.32 9.87
C SER A 206 -37.00 79.99 9.29
N LYS A 207 -38.34 79.88 9.20
CA LYS A 207 -39.20 79.07 8.29
C LYS A 207 -39.19 77.54 8.45
N SER A 208 -40.28 76.94 8.97
CA SER A 208 -41.62 76.76 8.36
C SER A 208 -41.70 75.65 7.30
N LYS A 209 -42.24 74.49 7.72
CA LYS A 209 -43.37 73.73 7.11
C LYS A 209 -43.36 72.31 7.70
N SER A 210 -44.41 71.90 8.43
CA SER A 210 -45.62 71.24 7.89
C SER A 210 -45.30 69.81 7.41
N GLY A 211 -45.93 68.74 7.85
CA GLY A 211 -47.08 68.54 8.71
C GLY A 211 -47.23 67.01 8.87
N GLY A 212 -47.89 66.56 9.93
CA GLY A 212 -48.04 65.14 10.20
C GLY A 212 -48.98 64.43 9.22
N LYS A 213 -48.87 63.10 9.16
CA LYS A 213 -50.03 62.21 9.06
C LYS A 213 -49.68 60.79 9.51
N SER A 214 -50.37 60.38 10.56
CA SER A 214 -50.70 59.01 10.95
C SER A 214 -51.69 58.39 9.96
N ASP A 215 -51.48 57.13 9.60
CA ASP A 215 -52.47 56.11 9.14
C ASP A 215 -51.66 54.98 8.47
N THR A 216 -51.96 53.69 8.50
CA THR A 216 -52.92 52.82 9.19
C THR A 216 -52.68 51.42 8.59
N SER A 217 -53.00 50.37 9.35
CA SER A 217 -53.20 48.98 8.90
C SER A 217 -51.95 48.21 8.42
N GLY A 218 -51.75 46.96 8.80
CA GLY A 218 -52.73 45.97 9.23
C GLY A 218 -52.57 44.73 8.36
N GLU A 219 -52.12 43.66 9.01
CA GLU A 219 -52.60 42.29 8.81
C GLU A 219 -52.53 41.61 7.42
N LYS A 220 -51.78 40.49 7.42
CA LYS A 220 -52.08 39.13 6.88
C LYS A 220 -50.89 38.59 6.09
N LYS A 221 -50.21 37.56 6.61
CA LYS A 221 -50.50 36.11 6.57
C LYS A 221 -50.21 35.47 5.21
N GLN A 222 -49.68 34.24 5.32
CA GLN A 222 -49.60 33.18 4.30
C GLN A 222 -48.47 33.40 3.28
N GLY A 223 -47.48 32.51 3.18
CA GLY A 223 -47.60 31.05 3.19
C GLY A 223 -47.07 30.56 1.85
N GLN A 224 -45.83 30.10 1.83
CA GLN A 224 -45.28 29.13 0.88
C GLN A 224 -44.02 28.53 1.50
#